data_AF-A0ABD0VDG6-F1
#
_entry.id   AF-A0ABD0VDG6-F1
#
_cell.length_a   1.000
_cell.length_b   1.000
_cell.length_c   1.000
_cell.angle_alpha   90.00
_cell.angle_beta   90.00
_cell.angle_gamma   90.00
#
_symmetry.space_group_name_H-M   'P 1'
#
loop_
_entity.id
_entity.type
_entity.pdbx_description
1 polymer ?
#
loop_
_entity_poly.entity_id
_entity_poly.type
_entity_poly.pdbx_seq_one_letter_code
_entity_poly.pdbx_strand_id
1 'polypeptide(L)'
;MYNTPRIPLNQLIIQGSSRLRECLAHSTDDRLEEMARSNEIFRCCIHSWAHLEDCTLWNTYGEVITIPSCTNEAGLNEEGWRFLQRRFMQQVGHLPPINIMKARISEIRRRQDGSFELIVDNPTADINHCILYRKWHPAADTFLVNTYENLIYWPGKKRKDFLDASDWQCVQKWFQKKFSCCPTQSQLQARMHIVINNR
;
A
#
# COMPACT_ATOMS: atom_id res chain seq x y z
N MET A 1 -0.98 -24.38 2.86
CA MET A 1 -1.55 -23.38 1.93
C MET A 1 -2.76 -22.76 2.60
N TYR A 2 -2.80 -21.44 2.71
CA TYR A 2 -4.01 -20.76 3.18
C TYR A 2 -5.15 -21.02 2.20
N ASN A 3 -6.25 -21.61 2.68
CA ASN A 3 -7.52 -21.58 1.99
C ASN A 3 -8.26 -20.27 2.33
N THR A 4 -7.57 -19.13 2.28
CA THR A 4 -8.26 -17.85 2.38
C THR A 4 -9.05 -17.69 1.10
N PRO A 5 -10.40 -17.56 1.15
CA PRO A 5 -11.17 -17.25 -0.03
C PRO A 5 -10.59 -15.97 -0.64
N ARG A 6 -10.06 -16.05 -1.86
CA ARG A 6 -9.61 -14.85 -2.57
C ARG A 6 -10.84 -13.98 -2.80
N ILE A 7 -10.96 -12.90 -2.03
CA ILE A 7 -11.97 -11.88 -2.25
C ILE A 7 -11.85 -11.44 -3.72
N PRO A 8 -12.92 -11.51 -4.53
CA PRO A 8 -12.87 -11.08 -5.91
C PRO A 8 -12.34 -9.65 -6.02
N LEU A 9 -11.52 -9.37 -7.03
CA LEU A 9 -10.88 -8.05 -7.20
C LEU A 9 -11.91 -6.91 -7.13
N ASN A 10 -13.08 -7.06 -7.76
CA ASN A 10 -14.13 -6.04 -7.70
C ASN A 10 -14.64 -5.77 -6.28
N GLN A 11 -14.71 -6.80 -5.44
CA GLN A 11 -15.13 -6.67 -4.04
C GLN A 11 -14.02 -6.03 -3.19
N LEU A 12 -12.76 -6.39 -3.42
CA LEU A 12 -11.59 -5.71 -2.82
C LEU A 12 -11.58 -4.22 -3.17
N ILE A 13 -11.90 -3.88 -4.42
CA ILE A 13 -11.99 -2.50 -4.88
C ILE A 13 -13.07 -1.74 -4.12
N ILE A 14 -14.29 -2.28 -4.06
CA ILE A 14 -15.41 -1.60 -3.39
C ILE A 14 -15.11 -1.41 -1.89
N GLN A 15 -14.66 -2.46 -1.21
CA GLN A 15 -14.36 -2.42 0.22
C GLN A 15 -13.18 -1.48 0.52
N GLY A 16 -12.10 -1.56 -0.27
CA GLY A 16 -10.94 -0.69 -0.16
C GLY A 16 -11.28 0.78 -0.40
N SER A 17 -12.09 1.10 -1.41
CA SER A 17 -12.50 2.47 -1.71
C SER A 17 -13.43 3.08 -0.65
N SER A 18 -14.32 2.29 -0.03
CA SER A 18 -15.15 2.78 1.07
C SER A 18 -14.33 3.04 2.33
N ARG A 19 -13.41 2.14 2.69
CA ARG A 19 -12.55 2.28 3.87
C ARG A 19 -11.49 3.37 3.73
N LEU A 20 -10.98 3.61 2.52
CA LEU A 20 -10.12 4.76 2.23
C LEU A 20 -10.80 6.08 2.63
N ARG A 21 -12.12 6.22 2.42
CA ARG A 21 -12.86 7.42 2.83
C ARG A 21 -12.93 7.57 4.35
N GLU A 22 -13.09 6.47 5.08
CA GLU A 22 -13.13 6.46 6.55
C GLU A 22 -11.75 6.74 7.17
N CYS A 23 -10.70 6.09 6.66
CA CYS A 23 -9.33 6.29 7.14
C CYS A 23 -8.78 7.69 6.80
N LEU A 24 -9.20 8.31 5.69
CA LEU A 24 -8.87 9.72 5.42
C LEU A 24 -9.49 10.69 6.45
N ALA A 25 -10.54 10.28 7.18
CA ALA A 25 -11.13 11.06 8.25
C ALA A 25 -10.43 10.85 9.61
N HIS A 26 -9.76 9.70 9.81
CA HIS A 26 -9.08 9.34 11.05
C HIS A 26 -7.72 8.69 10.76
N SER A 27 -6.66 9.49 10.80
CA SER A 27 -5.26 9.05 10.57
C SER A 27 -4.89 7.87 11.46
N THR A 28 -4.37 6.80 10.86
CA THR A 28 -3.84 5.64 11.60
C THR A 28 -2.33 5.72 11.86
N ASP A 29 -1.61 6.58 11.14
CA ASP A 29 -0.17 6.80 11.26
C ASP A 29 0.19 8.18 10.68
N ASP A 30 0.35 9.18 11.55
CA ASP A 30 0.53 10.58 11.15
C ASP A 30 1.78 10.79 10.28
N ARG A 31 2.82 10.00 10.48
CA ARG A 31 4.05 10.08 9.69
C ARG A 31 3.80 9.60 8.26
N LEU A 32 3.14 8.46 8.10
CA LEU A 32 2.81 7.94 6.77
C LEU A 32 1.81 8.85 6.04
N GLU A 33 0.85 9.40 6.79
CA GLU A 33 -0.10 10.37 6.26
C GLU A 33 0.59 11.66 5.82
N GLU A 34 1.58 12.16 6.57
CA GLU A 34 2.39 13.32 6.16
C GLU A 34 3.19 13.04 4.88
N MET A 35 3.88 11.89 4.81
CA MET A 35 4.57 11.46 3.58
C MET A 35 3.61 11.30 2.39
N ALA A 36 2.37 10.89 2.64
CA ALA A 36 1.35 10.76 1.61
C ALA A 36 0.77 12.12 1.17
N ARG A 37 0.73 13.11 2.07
CA ARG A 37 0.38 14.51 1.77
C ARG A 37 1.48 15.21 0.98
N SER A 38 2.75 14.97 1.31
CA SER A 38 3.91 15.47 0.55
C SER A 38 4.13 14.76 -0.80
N ASN A 39 3.31 13.74 -1.10
CA ASN A 39 3.38 12.93 -2.33
C ASN A 39 4.69 12.12 -2.47
N GLU A 40 5.42 11.87 -1.38
CA GLU A 40 6.58 10.96 -1.35
C GLU A 40 6.16 9.49 -1.51
N ILE A 41 5.01 9.16 -0.94
CA ILE A 41 4.34 7.86 -1.06
C ILE A 41 2.88 8.09 -1.47
N PHE A 42 2.22 7.03 -1.92
CA PHE A 42 0.79 7.06 -2.21
C PHE A 42 0.01 6.04 -1.40
N ARG A 43 -1.27 6.34 -1.16
CA ARG A 43 -2.20 5.47 -0.43
C ARG A 43 -2.69 4.36 -1.37
N CYS A 44 -2.71 3.13 -0.89
CA CYS A 44 -3.13 1.93 -1.60
C CYS A 44 -4.20 1.23 -0.75
N CYS A 45 -5.43 1.13 -1.29
CA CYS A 45 -6.54 0.49 -0.59
C CYS A 45 -6.88 -0.92 -1.12
N ILE A 46 -6.16 -1.42 -2.13
CA ILE A 46 -6.38 -2.74 -2.70
C ILE A 46 -5.21 -3.61 -2.27
N HIS A 47 -5.35 -4.21 -1.09
CA HIS A 47 -4.36 -5.15 -0.62
C HIS A 47 -5.00 -6.18 0.31
N SER A 48 -4.63 -7.43 0.08
CA SER A 48 -4.87 -8.54 0.99
C SER A 48 -3.52 -9.12 1.36
N TRP A 49 -3.27 -9.33 2.64
CA TRP A 49 -2.02 -9.97 3.08
C TRP A 49 -1.87 -11.33 2.41
N ALA A 50 -0.81 -11.48 1.62
CA ALA A 50 -0.45 -12.72 0.98
C ALA A 50 0.44 -13.57 1.90
N HIS A 51 0.46 -14.89 1.67
CA HIS A 51 1.35 -15.79 2.39
C HIS A 51 2.82 -15.34 2.39
N LEU A 52 3.30 -14.82 1.25
CA LEU A 52 4.67 -14.31 1.13
C LEU A 52 4.93 -13.14 2.08
N GLU A 53 3.92 -12.31 2.31
CA GLU A 53 4.00 -11.13 3.16
C GLU A 53 4.01 -11.55 4.63
N ASP A 54 3.22 -12.54 5.01
CA ASP A 54 3.29 -13.16 6.34
C ASP A 54 4.67 -13.78 6.61
N CYS A 55 5.20 -14.56 5.65
CA CYS A 55 6.55 -15.11 5.75
C CYS A 55 7.59 -14.00 5.94
N THR A 56 7.51 -12.97 5.10
CA THR A 56 8.45 -11.84 5.11
C THR A 56 8.39 -11.08 6.41
N LEU A 57 7.17 -10.80 6.90
CA LEU A 57 6.94 -10.12 8.17
C LEU A 57 7.55 -10.91 9.33
N TRP A 58 7.24 -12.20 9.43
CA TRP A 58 7.72 -13.04 10.52
C TRP A 58 9.23 -13.21 10.51
N ASN A 59 9.82 -13.49 9.34
CA ASN A 59 11.27 -13.67 9.24
C ASN A 59 12.01 -12.36 9.57
N THR A 60 11.53 -11.23 9.02
CA THR A 60 12.10 -9.91 9.32
C THR A 60 11.97 -9.58 10.81
N TYR A 61 10.83 -9.91 11.44
CA TYR A 61 10.64 -9.75 12.88
C TYR A 61 11.62 -10.58 13.69
N GLY A 62 11.78 -11.86 13.36
CA GLY A 62 12.72 -12.76 14.00
C GLY A 62 14.17 -12.27 13.90
N GLU A 63 14.55 -11.63 12.79
CA GLU A 63 15.86 -10.97 12.67
C GLU A 63 15.95 -9.72 13.56
N VAL A 64 14.97 -8.81 13.47
CA VAL A 64 15.02 -7.51 14.15
C VAL A 64 14.96 -7.66 15.68
N ILE A 65 14.19 -8.63 16.21
CA ILE A 65 14.08 -8.86 17.66
C ILE A 65 15.36 -9.39 18.29
N THR A 66 16.36 -9.81 17.50
CA THR A 66 17.68 -10.19 18.02
C THR A 66 18.65 -9.01 18.12
N ILE A 67 18.27 -7.83 17.62
CA ILE A 67 19.12 -6.63 17.61
C ILE A 67 18.91 -5.84 18.91
N PRO A 68 19.91 -5.73 19.81
CA PRO A 68 19.72 -5.14 21.14
C PRO A 68 19.20 -3.69 21.12
N SER A 69 19.65 -2.87 20.17
CA SER A 69 19.20 -1.47 20.02
C SER A 69 17.75 -1.34 19.54
N CYS A 70 17.17 -2.40 18.98
CA CYS A 70 15.79 -2.44 18.50
C CYS A 70 14.81 -3.03 19.52
N THR A 71 15.30 -3.47 20.68
CA THR A 71 14.51 -4.19 21.68
C THR A 71 14.46 -3.49 23.03
N ASN A 72 13.41 -3.78 23.80
CA ASN A 72 13.27 -3.50 25.22
C ASN A 72 12.63 -4.72 25.90
N GLU A 73 12.29 -4.61 27.18
CA GLU A 73 11.68 -5.71 27.96
C GLU A 73 10.35 -6.22 27.37
N ALA A 74 9.64 -5.39 26.61
CA ALA A 74 8.35 -5.73 25.98
C ALA A 74 8.47 -6.27 24.55
N GLY A 75 9.69 -6.50 24.05
CA GLY A 75 9.96 -6.93 22.68
C GLY A 75 10.55 -5.79 21.83
N LEU A 76 10.01 -5.54 20.64
CA LEU A 76 10.50 -4.44 19.79
C LEU A 76 10.11 -3.07 20.36
N ASN A 77 11.11 -2.20 20.51
CA ASN A 77 10.91 -0.78 20.80
C ASN A 77 10.45 -0.01 19.53
N GLU A 78 10.18 1.29 19.66
CA GLU A 78 9.68 2.09 18.52
C GLU A 78 10.64 2.09 17.31
N GLU A 79 11.95 2.21 17.54
CA GLU A 79 12.93 2.17 16.46
C GLU A 79 13.02 0.79 15.82
N GLY A 80 12.88 -0.29 16.62
CA GLY A 80 12.78 -1.65 16.11
C GLY A 80 11.59 -1.84 15.17
N TRP A 81 10.41 -1.33 15.54
CA TRP A 81 9.23 -1.35 14.66
C TRP A 81 9.44 -0.54 13.38
N ARG A 82 10.05 0.64 13.47
CA ARG A 82 10.38 1.46 12.30
C ARG A 82 11.39 0.77 11.39
N PHE A 83 12.40 0.12 11.96
CA PHE A 83 13.40 -0.62 11.21
C PHE A 83 12.80 -1.83 10.49
N LEU A 84 11.97 -2.59 11.20
CA LEU A 84 11.19 -3.69 10.64
C LEU A 84 10.28 -3.23 9.50
N GLN A 85 9.54 -2.13 9.68
CA GLN A 85 8.66 -1.56 8.66
C GLN A 85 9.44 -1.17 7.39
N ARG A 86 10.61 -0.53 7.54
CA ARG A 86 11.49 -0.18 6.40
C ARG A 86 11.99 -1.43 5.66
N ARG A 87 12.41 -2.47 6.39
CA ARG A 87 12.89 -3.74 5.80
C ARG A 87 11.79 -4.51 5.09
N PHE A 88 10.61 -4.58 5.71
CA PHE A 88 9.43 -5.20 5.11
C PHE A 88 9.08 -4.53 3.77
N MET A 89 9.08 -3.20 3.73
CA MET A 89 8.79 -2.43 2.53
C MET A 89 9.80 -2.68 1.39
N GLN A 90 11.08 -2.87 1.71
CA GLN A 90 12.10 -3.20 0.72
C GLN A 90 11.86 -4.55 0.04
N GLN A 91 11.25 -5.49 0.75
CA GLN A 91 11.01 -6.86 0.27
C GLN A 91 9.64 -7.02 -0.42
N VAL A 92 8.61 -6.39 0.12
CA VAL A 92 7.21 -6.55 -0.32
C VAL A 92 6.72 -5.41 -1.21
N GLY A 93 7.36 -4.23 -1.12
CA GLY A 93 6.98 -3.05 -1.87
C GLY A 93 5.78 -2.28 -1.30
N HIS A 94 5.17 -2.76 -0.23
CA HIS A 94 4.12 -2.07 0.53
C HIS A 94 4.61 -1.69 1.93
N LEU A 95 4.05 -0.62 2.47
CA LEU A 95 4.40 -0.03 3.76
C LEU A 95 3.13 0.01 4.63
N PRO A 96 2.88 -1.02 5.45
CA PRO A 96 1.76 -1.05 6.38
C PRO A 96 2.04 -0.15 7.61
N PRO A 97 1.02 0.48 8.20
CA PRO A 97 1.14 1.12 9.51
C PRO A 97 1.64 0.16 10.60
N ILE A 98 2.44 0.66 11.54
CA ILE A 98 3.11 -0.17 12.56
C ILE A 98 2.08 -0.94 13.43
N ASN A 99 0.97 -0.31 13.79
CA ASN A 99 -0.11 -0.97 14.55
C ASN A 99 -0.71 -2.17 13.80
N ILE A 100 -0.80 -2.11 12.47
CA ILE A 100 -1.26 -3.24 11.65
C ILE A 100 -0.20 -4.34 11.61
N MET A 101 1.08 -3.99 11.50
CA MET A 101 2.17 -4.98 11.58
C MET A 101 2.19 -5.69 12.94
N LYS A 102 1.94 -4.94 14.03
CA LYS A 102 1.78 -5.49 15.38
C LYS A 102 0.61 -6.45 15.49
N ALA A 103 -0.56 -6.08 14.96
CA ALA A 103 -1.72 -6.95 14.93
C ALA A 103 -1.41 -8.22 14.11
N ARG A 104 -0.85 -8.05 12.90
CA ARG A 104 -0.57 -9.18 12.00
C ARG A 104 0.43 -10.17 12.60
N ILE A 105 1.51 -9.71 13.25
CA ILE A 105 2.48 -10.62 13.88
C ILE A 105 1.85 -11.45 15.00
N SER A 106 0.88 -10.89 15.73
CA SER A 106 0.14 -11.63 16.76
C SER A 106 -0.90 -12.60 16.21
N GLU A 107 -1.24 -12.49 14.93
CA GLU A 107 -2.26 -13.29 14.25
C GLU A 107 -1.66 -14.43 13.40
N ILE A 108 -0.34 -14.42 13.17
CA ILE A 108 0.37 -15.45 12.41
C ILE A 108 1.20 -16.35 13.33
N ARG A 109 1.34 -17.62 12.96
CA ARG A 109 2.18 -18.61 13.65
C ARG A 109 3.01 -19.39 12.64
N ARG A 110 4.27 -19.66 12.99
CA ARG A 110 5.11 -20.62 12.27
C ARG A 110 4.85 -22.03 12.77
N ARG A 111 4.45 -22.93 11.87
CA ARG A 111 4.29 -24.37 12.13
C ARG A 111 5.66 -25.07 12.22
N GLN A 112 5.67 -26.29 12.75
CA GLN A 112 6.88 -27.11 12.89
C GLN A 112 7.52 -27.47 11.54
N ASP A 113 6.71 -27.62 10.49
CA ASP A 113 7.18 -27.83 9.11
C ASP A 113 7.76 -26.56 8.46
N GLY A 114 7.83 -25.45 9.21
CA GLY A 114 8.32 -24.17 8.76
C GLY A 114 7.31 -23.32 8.00
N SER A 115 6.11 -23.83 7.71
CA SER A 115 5.03 -23.07 7.06
C SER A 115 4.36 -22.09 8.01
N PHE A 116 3.57 -21.16 7.45
CA PHE A 116 2.84 -20.15 8.22
C PHE A 116 1.35 -20.39 8.16
N GLU A 117 0.69 -20.12 9.28
CA GLU A 117 -0.76 -20.10 9.37
C GLU A 117 -1.26 -18.90 10.18
N LEU A 118 -2.53 -18.59 9.98
CA LEU A 118 -3.29 -17.61 10.72
C LEU A 118 -3.94 -18.37 11.85
N ILE A 119 -3.79 -17.86 13.07
CA ILE A 119 -4.36 -18.47 14.27
C ILE A 119 -5.72 -17.87 14.65
N VAL A 120 -6.26 -17.00 13.79
CA VAL A 120 -7.57 -16.35 13.94
C VAL A 120 -8.38 -16.50 12.65
N ASP A 121 -9.68 -16.77 12.77
CA ASP A 121 -10.59 -16.95 11.63
C ASP A 121 -10.85 -15.63 10.89
N ASN A 122 -10.68 -14.51 11.58
CA ASN A 122 -11.03 -13.17 11.16
C ASN A 122 -9.90 -12.21 11.57
N PRO A 123 -8.76 -12.20 10.84
CA PRO A 123 -7.60 -11.40 11.22
C PRO A 123 -7.93 -9.91 11.18
N THR A 124 -7.62 -9.18 12.25
CA THR A 124 -7.81 -7.73 12.37
C THR A 124 -7.09 -7.00 11.25
N ALA A 125 -5.88 -7.45 10.90
CA ALA A 125 -5.11 -6.88 9.80
C ALA A 125 -5.79 -7.05 8.42
N ASP A 126 -6.60 -8.09 8.26
CA ASP A 126 -7.38 -8.34 7.04
C ASP A 126 -8.75 -7.65 7.10
N ILE A 127 -9.42 -7.64 8.25
CA ILE A 127 -10.72 -6.96 8.42
C ILE A 127 -10.57 -5.45 8.37
N ASN A 128 -9.47 -4.89 8.84
CA ASN A 128 -9.29 -3.44 8.85
C ASN A 128 -8.72 -2.89 7.52
N HIS A 129 -8.61 -3.72 6.45
CA HIS A 129 -8.01 -3.40 5.12
C HIS A 129 -7.28 -2.06 5.13
N CYS A 130 -6.16 -2.01 5.83
CA CYS A 130 -5.55 -0.74 6.15
C CYS A 130 -5.17 -0.02 4.86
N ILE A 131 -5.20 1.31 4.87
CA ILE A 131 -4.49 2.06 3.85
C ILE A 131 -3.03 1.62 3.94
N LEU A 132 -2.59 0.86 2.94
CA LEU A 132 -1.19 0.60 2.77
C LEU A 132 -0.58 1.77 2.02
N TYR A 133 0.71 1.95 2.20
CA TYR A 133 1.42 2.96 1.45
C TYR A 133 2.42 2.29 0.52
N ARG A 134 2.71 2.97 -0.57
CA ARG A 134 3.71 2.50 -1.52
C ARG A 134 4.48 3.69 -2.06
N LYS A 135 5.79 3.49 -2.25
CA LYS A 135 6.61 4.49 -2.93
C LYS A 135 6.23 4.57 -4.40
N TRP A 136 6.31 5.77 -4.95
CA TRP A 136 6.32 5.94 -6.39
C TRP A 136 7.50 5.17 -6.99
N HIS A 137 7.25 4.48 -8.09
CA HIS A 137 8.25 3.73 -8.85
C HIS A 137 8.36 4.35 -10.23
N PRO A 138 9.54 4.36 -10.88
CA PRO A 138 9.70 4.93 -12.23
C PRO A 138 8.67 4.41 -13.23
N ALA A 139 8.32 3.12 -13.17
CA ALA A 139 7.27 2.55 -14.02
C ALA A 139 5.86 3.17 -13.80
N ALA A 140 5.54 3.58 -12.57
CA ALA A 140 4.30 4.28 -12.26
C ALA A 140 4.32 5.72 -12.82
N ASP A 141 5.46 6.40 -12.73
CA ASP A 141 5.64 7.73 -13.31
C ASP A 141 5.56 7.69 -14.84
N THR A 142 6.27 6.77 -15.48
CA THR A 142 6.18 6.55 -16.94
C THR A 142 4.75 6.24 -17.36
N PHE A 143 4.04 5.38 -16.61
CA PHE A 143 2.65 5.10 -16.91
C PHE A 143 1.77 6.35 -16.81
N LEU A 144 1.93 7.13 -15.74
CA LEU A 144 1.13 8.33 -15.51
C LEU A 144 1.34 9.33 -16.65
N VAL A 145 2.58 9.53 -17.08
CA VAL A 145 2.87 10.46 -18.16
C VAL A 145 2.34 9.98 -19.51
N ASN A 146 2.62 8.74 -19.90
CA ASN A 146 2.14 8.21 -21.17
C ASN A 146 0.60 8.23 -21.24
N THR A 147 -0.05 7.94 -20.11
CA THR A 147 -1.51 7.98 -20.02
C THR A 147 -2.04 9.40 -20.19
N TYR A 148 -1.42 10.37 -19.52
CA TYR A 148 -1.78 11.77 -19.63
C TYR A 148 -1.62 12.28 -21.07
N GLU A 149 -0.47 12.02 -21.69
CA GLU A 149 -0.17 12.41 -23.07
C GLU A 149 -1.20 11.82 -24.05
N ASN A 150 -1.52 10.53 -23.91
CA ASN A 150 -2.54 9.87 -24.75
C ASN A 150 -3.95 10.46 -24.60
N LEU A 151 -4.32 10.92 -23.40
CA LEU A 151 -5.63 11.52 -23.15
C LEU A 151 -5.70 12.98 -23.62
N ILE A 152 -4.59 13.71 -23.54
CA ILE A 152 -4.47 15.07 -24.11
C ILE A 152 -4.49 15.01 -25.65
N TYR A 153 -3.83 14.02 -26.23
CA TYR A 153 -3.68 13.81 -27.68
C TYR A 153 -4.40 12.55 -28.14
N TRP A 154 -5.73 12.51 -27.97
CA TRP A 154 -6.51 11.39 -28.46
C TRP A 154 -6.74 11.49 -29.98
N PRO A 155 -6.35 10.47 -30.78
CA PRO A 155 -6.53 10.52 -32.23
C PRO A 155 -7.99 10.78 -32.64
N GLY A 156 -8.18 11.73 -33.55
CA GLY A 156 -9.51 12.13 -34.02
C GLY A 156 -10.28 13.06 -33.07
N LYS A 157 -9.67 13.54 -31.98
CA LYS A 157 -10.22 14.58 -31.11
C LYS A 157 -9.34 15.83 -31.13
N LYS A 158 -9.95 17.00 -30.88
CA LYS A 158 -9.19 18.23 -30.63
C LYS A 158 -8.33 18.02 -29.39
N ARG A 159 -7.06 18.45 -29.47
CA ARG A 159 -6.14 18.47 -28.32
C ARG A 159 -6.79 19.19 -27.14
N LYS A 160 -6.69 18.59 -25.96
CA LYS A 160 -7.12 19.20 -24.68
C LYS A 160 -5.98 20.05 -24.09
N ASP A 161 -6.32 21.11 -23.37
CA ASP A 161 -5.33 21.88 -22.60
C ASP A 161 -5.03 21.21 -21.25
N PHE A 162 -6.04 20.55 -20.68
CA PHE A 162 -5.96 19.81 -19.42
C PHE A 162 -6.93 18.63 -19.41
N LEU A 163 -6.66 17.66 -18.53
CA LEU A 163 -7.57 16.54 -18.27
C LEU A 163 -8.71 16.96 -17.35
N ASP A 164 -9.94 16.62 -17.73
CA ASP A 164 -11.13 16.86 -16.92
C ASP A 164 -11.32 15.78 -15.83
N ALA A 165 -12.34 15.92 -14.98
CA ALA A 165 -12.59 14.98 -13.90
C ALA A 165 -12.86 13.54 -14.40
N SER A 166 -13.49 13.37 -15.55
CA SER A 166 -13.77 12.05 -16.14
C SER A 166 -12.51 11.39 -16.66
N ASP A 167 -11.62 12.16 -17.29
CA ASP A 167 -10.30 11.70 -17.72
C ASP A 167 -9.50 11.18 -16.52
N TRP A 168 -9.44 11.94 -15.43
CA TRP A 168 -8.70 11.54 -14.22
C TRP A 168 -9.27 10.29 -13.55
N GLN A 169 -10.59 10.09 -13.58
CA GLN A 169 -11.20 8.83 -13.15
C GLN A 169 -10.76 7.66 -14.04
N CYS A 170 -10.59 7.87 -15.34
CA CYS A 170 -10.04 6.86 -16.25
C CYS A 170 -8.58 6.55 -15.93
N VAL A 171 -7.75 7.58 -15.70
CA VAL A 171 -6.36 7.41 -15.25
C VAL A 171 -6.29 6.57 -13.99
N GLN A 172 -7.12 6.89 -12.99
CA GLN A 172 -7.17 6.14 -11.73
C GLN A 172 -7.53 4.66 -11.95
N LYS A 173 -8.58 4.38 -12.74
CA LYS A 173 -8.99 3.01 -13.07
C LYS A 173 -7.90 2.23 -13.81
N TRP A 174 -7.20 2.87 -14.75
CA TRP A 174 -6.14 2.21 -15.50
C TRP A 174 -4.89 1.98 -14.63
N PHE A 175 -4.56 2.95 -13.75
CA PHE A 175 -3.49 2.79 -12.76
C PHE A 175 -3.78 1.60 -11.85
N GLN A 176 -5.02 1.53 -11.35
CA GLN A 176 -5.52 0.44 -10.53
C GLN A 176 -5.40 -0.91 -11.20
N LYS A 177 -5.82 -1.03 -12.45
CA LYS A 177 -5.69 -2.26 -13.23
C LYS A 177 -4.24 -2.66 -13.45
N LYS A 178 -3.34 -1.70 -13.67
CA LYS A 178 -1.93 -1.96 -13.98
C LYS A 178 -1.10 -2.32 -12.75
N PHE A 179 -1.29 -1.61 -11.64
CA PHE A 179 -0.43 -1.72 -10.46
C PHE A 179 -1.08 -2.42 -9.27
N SER A 180 -2.36 -2.78 -9.37
CA SER A 180 -3.16 -3.29 -8.25
C SER A 180 -3.14 -2.35 -7.04
N CYS A 181 -3.08 -1.04 -7.29
CA CYS A 181 -3.09 0.00 -6.26
C CYS A 181 -4.03 1.13 -6.65
N CYS A 182 -4.65 1.79 -5.68
CA CYS A 182 -5.66 2.82 -5.94
C CYS A 182 -5.33 4.15 -5.25
N PRO A 183 -4.29 4.89 -5.72
CA PRO A 183 -4.06 6.26 -5.26
C PRO A 183 -5.29 7.12 -5.53
N THR A 184 -5.50 8.16 -4.72
CA THR A 184 -6.60 9.11 -4.98
C THR A 184 -6.34 9.89 -6.25
N GLN A 185 -7.41 10.41 -6.87
CA GLN A 185 -7.30 11.31 -8.01
C GLN A 185 -6.36 12.49 -7.70
N SER A 186 -6.50 13.12 -6.54
CA SER A 186 -5.65 14.25 -6.14
C SER A 186 -4.19 13.85 -5.99
N GLN A 187 -3.89 12.62 -5.52
CA GLN A 187 -2.50 12.13 -5.46
C GLN A 187 -1.91 11.92 -6.86
N LEU A 188 -2.67 11.39 -7.81
CA LEU A 188 -2.24 11.23 -9.20
C LEU A 188 -2.03 12.59 -9.88
N GLN A 189 -2.92 13.54 -9.66
CA GLN A 189 -2.78 14.92 -10.16
C GLN A 189 -1.51 15.58 -9.63
N ALA A 190 -1.32 15.57 -8.30
CA ALA A 190 -0.13 16.13 -7.68
C ALA A 190 1.15 15.43 -8.17
N ARG A 191 1.15 14.10 -8.29
CA ARG A 191 2.30 13.36 -8.82
C ARG A 191 2.61 13.75 -10.26
N MET A 192 1.60 13.90 -11.11
CA MET A 192 1.80 14.31 -12.50
C MET A 192 2.46 15.68 -12.58
N HIS A 193 2.02 16.65 -11.77
CA HIS A 193 2.67 17.97 -11.71
C HIS A 193 4.15 17.87 -11.33
N ILE A 194 4.50 17.05 -10.34
CA ILE A 194 5.90 16.80 -9.94
C ILE A 194 6.70 16.17 -11.09
N VAL A 195 6.14 15.16 -11.76
CA VAL A 195 6.85 14.43 -12.81
C VAL A 195 7.03 15.27 -14.08
N ILE A 196 6.05 16.08 -14.49
CA ILE A 196 6.19 16.99 -15.63
C ILE A 196 7.24 18.06 -15.35
N ASN A 197 7.21 18.67 -14.16
CA ASN A 197 8.10 19.80 -13.84
C ASN A 197 9.56 19.39 -13.64
N ASN A 198 9.82 18.10 -13.43
CA ASN A 198 11.17 17.54 -13.24
C ASN A 198 11.70 16.83 -14.49
N ARG A 199 11.03 16.95 -15.64
CA ARG A 199 11.53 16.52 -16.96
C ARG A 199 12.30 17.64 -17.63
#